data_AF-A0A314YL85-F1
#
_entry.id   AF-A0A314YL85-F1
#
_cell.length_a   1.000
_cell.length_b   1.000
_cell.length_c   1.000
_cell.angle_alpha   90.00
_cell.angle_beta   90.00
_cell.angle_gamma   90.00
#
_symmetry.space_group_name_H-M   'P 1'
#
loop_
_entity.id
_entity.type
_entity.pdbx_description
1 polymer ?
#
loop_
_entity_poly.entity_id
_entity_poly.type
_entity_poly.pdbx_seq_one_letter_code
_entity_poly.pdbx_strand_id
1 'polypeptide(L)'
;MSILWEKSGTWRWIVNKTRDSKPFFLAFATVCGVVPGVIGYFVMQTTNSRNEQLEAELRRNARPESIRMGQVNKERLAEFLGELQRKENTNDRYVAALKGETLTRNPYVRIQPIPKPSNTEADKEQK
;
A
#
# COMPACT_ATOMS: atom_id res chain seq x y z
N MET A 1 42.69 -1.79 -12.99
CA MET A 1 42.98 -3.11 -12.41
C MET A 1 42.21 -3.23 -11.10
N SER A 2 41.38 -4.27 -10.92
CA SER A 2 40.56 -4.40 -9.71
C SER A 2 41.40 -4.91 -8.53
N ILE A 3 41.29 -4.26 -7.37
CA ILE A 3 42.00 -4.60 -6.12
C ILE A 3 41.83 -6.09 -5.74
N LEU A 4 40.65 -6.65 -6.02
CA LEU A 4 40.34 -8.06 -5.74
C LEU A 4 41.18 -9.02 -6.58
N TRP A 5 41.49 -8.67 -7.84
CA TRP A 5 42.30 -9.52 -8.71
C TRP A 5 43.75 -9.55 -8.24
N GLU A 6 44.33 -8.41 -7.87
CA GLU A 6 45.74 -8.32 -7.49
C GLU A 6 46.04 -8.90 -6.10
N LYS A 7 45.13 -8.74 -5.13
CA LYS A 7 45.38 -9.13 -3.73
C LYS A 7 44.82 -10.48 -3.29
N SER A 8 43.79 -11.02 -3.96
CA SER A 8 43.16 -12.25 -3.48
C SER A 8 43.44 -13.43 -4.41
N GLY A 9 44.43 -14.25 -4.01
CA GLY A 9 44.76 -15.50 -4.71
C GLY A 9 43.56 -16.45 -4.81
N THR A 10 42.68 -16.44 -3.80
CA THR A 10 41.44 -17.22 -3.79
C THR A 10 40.46 -16.79 -4.87
N TRP A 11 40.31 -15.48 -5.14
CA TRP A 11 39.43 -15.00 -6.21
C TRP A 11 39.95 -15.37 -7.59
N ARG A 12 41.26 -15.20 -7.83
CA ARG A 12 41.90 -15.68 -9.05
C ARG A 12 41.72 -17.18 -9.25
N TRP A 13 41.85 -17.97 -8.18
CA TRP A 13 41.63 -19.41 -8.23
C TRP A 13 40.17 -19.75 -8.59
N ILE A 14 39.18 -19.13 -7.93
CA ILE A 14 37.75 -19.34 -8.22
C ILE A 14 37.43 -18.99 -9.66
N VAL A 15 37.92 -17.85 -10.15
CA VAL A 15 37.69 -17.38 -11.53
C VAL A 15 38.36 -18.29 -12.56
N ASN A 16 39.60 -18.72 -12.33
CA ASN A 16 40.26 -19.67 -13.22
C ASN A 16 39.53 -21.02 -13.22
N LYS A 17 39.11 -21.52 -12.05
CA LYS A 17 38.39 -22.78 -11.92
C LYS A 17 37.01 -22.76 -12.58
N THR A 18 36.28 -21.65 -12.48
CA THR A 18 34.99 -21.44 -13.18
C THR A 18 35.17 -21.29 -14.68
N ARG A 19 36.26 -20.69 -15.15
CA ARG A 19 36.58 -20.63 -16.59
C ARG A 19 36.94 -22.00 -17.17
N ASP A 20 37.73 -22.78 -16.43
CA ASP A 20 38.27 -24.04 -16.94
C ASP A 20 37.30 -25.22 -16.80
N SER A 21 36.24 -25.11 -15.99
CA SER A 21 35.27 -26.20 -15.79
C SER A 21 33.81 -25.74 -15.79
N LYS A 22 33.08 -26.18 -16.83
CA LYS A 22 31.64 -25.98 -16.99
C LYS A 22 30.79 -26.50 -15.82
N PRO A 23 31.01 -27.71 -15.25
CA PRO A 23 30.19 -28.18 -14.13
C PRO A 23 30.40 -27.37 -12.85
N PHE A 24 31.63 -26.89 -12.60
CA PHE A 24 31.91 -26.02 -11.45
C PHE A 24 31.25 -24.66 -11.59
N PHE A 25 31.26 -24.07 -12.79
CA PHE A 25 30.55 -22.82 -13.05
C PHE A 25 29.05 -22.94 -12.77
N LEU A 26 28.41 -24.00 -13.25
CA LEU A 26 26.98 -24.23 -13.02
C LEU A 26 26.68 -24.41 -11.53
N ALA A 27 27.47 -25.22 -10.81
CA ALA A 27 27.31 -25.40 -9.37
C ALA A 27 27.55 -24.11 -8.57
N PHE A 28 28.54 -23.31 -8.95
CA PHE A 28 28.81 -22.03 -8.31
C PHE A 28 27.68 -21.03 -8.55
N ALA A 29 27.19 -20.94 -9.79
CA ALA A 29 26.09 -20.06 -10.16
C ALA A 29 24.79 -20.43 -9.44
N THR A 30 24.48 -21.73 -9.32
CA THR A 30 23.28 -22.17 -8.59
C THR A 30 23.37 -21.84 -7.11
N VAL A 31 24.53 -22.06 -6.47
CA VAL A 31 24.75 -21.68 -5.07
C VAL A 31 24.58 -20.16 -4.88
N CYS A 32 25.18 -19.35 -5.76
CA CYS A 32 25.03 -17.90 -5.72
C CYS A 32 23.60 -17.41 -5.95
N GLY A 33 22.73 -18.18 -6.60
CA GLY A 33 21.30 -17.85 -6.73
C GLY A 33 20.49 -18.29 -5.51
N VAL A 34 20.72 -19.53 -5.04
CA VAL A 34 19.94 -20.14 -3.96
C VAL A 34 20.23 -19.48 -2.62
N VAL A 35 21.49 -19.23 -2.30
CA VAL A 35 21.90 -18.69 -0.98
C VAL A 35 21.26 -17.31 -0.71
N PRO A 36 21.35 -16.32 -1.62
CA PRO A 36 20.66 -15.05 -1.42
C PRO A 36 19.14 -15.19 -1.39
N GLY A 37 18.56 -16.13 -2.15
CA GLY A 37 17.12 -16.40 -2.13
C GLY A 37 16.63 -16.89 -0.77
N VAL A 38 17.35 -17.83 -0.15
CA VAL A 38 17.04 -18.34 1.19
C VAL A 38 17.21 -17.26 2.25
N ILE A 39 18.31 -16.49 2.19
CA ILE A 39 18.55 -15.38 3.12
C ILE A 39 17.44 -14.32 2.98
N GLY A 40 17.10 -13.95 1.74
CA GLY A 40 16.02 -13.01 1.46
C GLY A 40 14.67 -13.50 1.98
N TYR A 41 14.34 -14.77 1.78
CA TYR A 41 13.13 -15.38 2.33
C TYR A 41 13.10 -15.36 3.86
N PHE A 42 14.22 -15.68 4.52
CA PHE A 42 14.30 -15.66 5.97
C PHE A 42 14.18 -14.23 6.52
N VAL A 43 14.87 -13.26 5.93
CA VAL A 43 14.75 -11.83 6.29
C VAL A 43 13.32 -11.34 6.07
N MET A 44 12.67 -11.75 4.97
CA MET A 44 11.29 -11.41 4.71
C MET A 44 10.38 -12.06 5.75
N GLN A 45 10.59 -13.31 6.15
CA GLN A 45 9.82 -13.93 7.23
C GLN A 45 10.01 -13.23 8.58
N THR A 46 11.23 -12.85 8.94
CA THR A 46 11.51 -12.21 10.23
C THR A 46 11.04 -10.75 10.29
N THR A 47 11.08 -10.05 9.16
CA THR A 47 10.75 -8.61 9.07
C THR A 47 9.30 -8.37 8.65
N ASN A 48 8.61 -9.36 8.08
CA ASN A 48 7.22 -9.21 7.70
C ASN A 48 6.34 -9.14 8.96
N SER A 49 5.92 -7.92 9.28
CA SER A 49 5.02 -7.59 10.40
C SER A 49 3.58 -8.07 10.19
N ARG A 50 3.30 -8.93 9.21
CA ARG A 50 2.04 -9.68 9.09
C ARG A 50 1.97 -10.74 10.18
N ASN A 51 1.77 -10.27 11.40
CA ASN A 51 1.37 -11.13 12.49
C ASN A 51 -0.13 -11.38 12.33
N GLU A 52 -0.50 -12.48 11.68
CA GLU A 52 -1.90 -12.89 11.51
C GLU A 52 -2.63 -12.97 12.86
N GLN A 53 -1.91 -13.26 13.95
CA GLN A 53 -2.46 -13.26 15.30
C GLN A 53 -2.78 -11.83 15.76
N LEU A 54 -1.92 -10.86 15.46
CA LEU A 54 -2.17 -9.45 15.77
C LEU A 54 -3.31 -8.89 14.92
N GLU A 55 -3.43 -9.26 13.64
CA GLU A 55 -4.59 -8.91 12.82
C GLU A 55 -5.89 -9.56 13.36
N ALA A 56 -5.84 -10.83 13.77
CA ALA A 56 -6.98 -11.51 14.36
C ALA A 56 -7.39 -10.89 15.70
N GLU A 57 -6.42 -10.50 16.52
CA GLU A 57 -6.64 -9.84 17.80
C GLU A 57 -7.17 -8.41 17.62
N LEU A 58 -6.64 -7.65 16.66
CA LEU A 58 -7.16 -6.34 16.29
C LEU A 58 -8.59 -6.44 15.72
N ARG A 59 -8.91 -7.47 14.94
CA ARG A 59 -10.28 -7.75 14.48
C ARG A 59 -11.21 -8.15 15.62
N ARG A 60 -10.70 -8.91 16.60
CA ARG A 60 -11.46 -9.31 17.79
C ARG A 60 -11.73 -8.13 18.73
N ASN A 61 -10.75 -7.24 18.90
CA ASN A 61 -10.84 -6.04 19.74
C ASN A 61 -11.34 -4.79 18.99
N ALA A 62 -11.67 -4.92 17.70
CA ALA A 62 -12.19 -3.82 16.90
C ALA A 62 -13.52 -3.36 17.48
N ARG A 63 -13.60 -2.06 17.81
CA ARG A 63 -14.85 -1.44 18.25
C ARG A 63 -15.89 -1.56 17.12
N PRO A 64 -17.19 -1.73 17.44
CA PRO A 64 -18.24 -1.85 16.42
C PRO A 64 -18.30 -0.65 15.44
N GLU A 65 -17.84 0.53 15.87
CA GLU A 65 -17.67 1.71 15.01
C GLU A 65 -16.56 1.54 13.96
N SER A 66 -15.42 0.92 14.30
CA SER A 66 -14.34 0.72 13.32
C SER A 66 -14.69 -0.34 12.28
N ILE A 67 -15.48 -1.36 12.65
CA ILE A 67 -16.01 -2.36 11.73
C ILE A 67 -16.97 -1.70 10.73
N ARG A 68 -17.91 -0.86 11.21
CA ARG A 68 -18.82 -0.11 10.33
C ARG A 68 -18.07 0.86 9.42
N MET A 69 -17.08 1.57 9.93
CA MET A 69 -16.26 2.47 9.10
C MET A 69 -15.50 1.70 8.00
N GLY A 70 -14.97 0.51 8.31
CA GLY A 70 -14.34 -0.36 7.31
C GLY A 70 -15.30 -0.81 6.21
N GLN A 71 -16.54 -1.17 6.57
CA GLN A 71 -17.58 -1.52 5.61
C GLN A 71 -17.96 -0.34 4.72
N VAL A 72 -18.20 0.84 5.30
CA VAL A 72 -18.52 2.06 4.55
C VAL A 72 -17.38 2.42 3.59
N ASN A 73 -16.13 2.37 4.03
CA ASN A 73 -14.99 2.64 3.15
C ASN A 73 -14.89 1.65 1.99
N LYS A 74 -15.20 0.37 2.24
CA LYS A 74 -15.22 -0.66 1.20
C LYS A 74 -16.32 -0.40 0.17
N GLU A 75 -17.52 -0.03 0.62
CA GLU A 75 -18.64 0.33 -0.26
C GLU A 75 -18.32 1.57 -1.10
N ARG A 76 -17.73 2.61 -0.49
CA ARG A 76 -17.27 3.81 -1.20
C ARG A 76 -16.23 3.49 -2.26
N LEU A 77 -15.26 2.64 -1.93
CA LEU A 77 -14.23 2.23 -2.88
C LEU A 77 -14.84 1.46 -4.06
N ALA A 78 -15.78 0.56 -3.81
CA ALA A 78 -16.48 -0.17 -4.87
C ALA A 78 -17.29 0.76 -5.78
N GLU A 79 -17.95 1.78 -5.21
CA GLU A 79 -18.64 2.83 -5.96
C GLU A 79 -17.67 3.61 -6.85
N PHE A 80 -16.56 4.10 -6.29
CA PHE A 80 -15.52 4.82 -7.05
C PHE A 80 -14.94 3.98 -8.20
N LEU A 81 -14.65 2.70 -7.95
CA LEU A 81 -14.13 1.80 -8.98
C LEU A 81 -15.17 1.52 -10.07
N GLY A 82 -16.45 1.41 -9.70
CA GLY A 82 -17.55 1.28 -10.66
C GLY A 82 -17.73 2.52 -11.53
N GLU A 83 -17.58 3.71 -10.97
CA GLU A 83 -17.63 4.99 -11.70
C GLU A 83 -16.45 5.12 -12.69
N LEU A 84 -15.24 4.74 -12.26
CA LEU A 84 -14.06 4.69 -13.13
C LEU A 84 -14.25 3.69 -14.29
N GLN A 85 -14.82 2.52 -14.02
CA GLN A 85 -15.11 1.52 -15.04
C GLN A 85 -16.14 2.03 -16.07
N ARG A 86 -17.15 2.77 -15.60
CA ARG A 86 -18.18 3.39 -16.46
C ARG A 86 -17.71 4.66 -17.17
N LYS A 87 -16.49 5.14 -16.88
CA LYS A 87 -15.89 6.38 -17.41
C LYS A 87 -16.79 7.61 -17.19
N GLU A 88 -17.49 7.62 -16.06
CA GLU A 88 -18.40 8.72 -15.73
C GLU A 88 -17.60 9.96 -15.29
N ASN A 89 -18.02 11.15 -15.72
CA ASN A 89 -17.36 12.40 -15.35
C ASN A 89 -17.69 12.76 -13.89
N THR A 90 -16.72 12.59 -13.01
CA THR A 90 -16.82 12.79 -11.54
C THR A 90 -16.17 14.10 -11.07
N ASN A 91 -15.97 15.06 -11.98
CA ASN A 91 -15.35 16.35 -11.68
C ASN A 91 -16.16 17.19 -10.66
N ASP A 92 -17.47 16.94 -10.58
CA ASP A 92 -18.37 17.51 -9.58
C ASP A 92 -17.95 17.19 -8.13
N ARG A 93 -17.46 15.97 -7.86
CA ARG A 93 -16.94 15.59 -6.53
C ARG A 93 -15.64 16.31 -6.17
N TYR A 94 -14.75 16.52 -7.14
CA TYR A 94 -13.50 17.23 -6.91
C TYR A 94 -13.73 18.72 -6.66
N VAL A 95 -14.66 19.32 -7.41
CA VAL A 95 -15.08 20.71 -7.19
C VAL A 95 -15.75 20.88 -5.81
N ALA A 96 -16.58 19.93 -5.39
CA ALA A 96 -17.17 19.92 -4.05
C ALA A 96 -16.08 19.81 -2.95
N ALA A 97 -15.12 18.89 -3.10
CA ALA A 97 -14.01 18.76 -2.15
C ALA A 97 -13.15 20.03 -2.05
N LEU A 98 -12.88 20.71 -3.18
CA LEU A 98 -12.19 22.00 -3.22
C LEU A 98 -12.98 23.13 -2.54
N LYS A 99 -14.32 23.04 -2.54
CA LYS A 99 -15.21 23.94 -1.79
C LYS A 99 -15.35 23.60 -0.30
N GLY A 100 -14.63 22.57 0.18
CA GLY A 100 -14.73 22.09 1.55
C GLY A 100 -15.93 21.17 1.81
N GLU A 101 -16.65 20.77 0.76
CA GLU A 101 -17.77 19.82 0.85
C GLU A 101 -17.21 18.39 0.76
N THR A 102 -16.98 17.76 1.92
CA THR A 102 -16.43 16.39 1.95
C THR A 102 -17.53 15.33 1.92
N LEU A 103 -17.37 14.31 1.07
CA LEU A 103 -18.06 13.02 1.17
C LEU A 103 -17.81 12.45 2.58
N THR A 104 -18.81 12.19 3.42
CA THR A 104 -19.54 10.91 3.43
C THR A 104 -20.51 10.91 4.63
N ARG A 105 -21.79 10.61 4.37
CA ARG A 105 -22.68 9.97 5.37
C ARG A 105 -23.70 9.03 4.74
N ASN A 106 -24.08 9.23 3.47
CA ASN A 106 -25.06 8.37 2.78
C ASN A 106 -24.48 7.65 1.54
N PRO A 107 -24.65 6.32 1.39
CA PRO A 107 -24.08 5.52 0.30
C PRO A 107 -24.72 5.74 -1.09
N TYR A 108 -25.77 6.55 -1.20
CA TYR A 108 -26.46 6.85 -2.47
C TYR A 108 -26.59 8.34 -2.79
N VAL A 109 -25.91 9.20 -2.02
CA VAL A 109 -26.00 10.66 -2.18
C VAL A 109 -24.64 11.18 -2.61
N ARG A 110 -24.58 11.68 -3.86
CA ARG A 110 -23.35 12.14 -4.52
C ARG A 110 -22.76 13.41 -3.89
N ILE A 111 -23.61 14.30 -3.37
CA ILE A 111 -23.22 15.58 -2.74
C ILE A 111 -24.15 15.82 -1.54
N GLN A 112 -23.60 16.13 -0.37
CA GLN A 112 -24.45 16.51 0.77
C GLN A 112 -24.98 17.94 0.57
N PRO A 113 -26.29 18.18 0.76
CA PRO A 113 -26.79 19.54 0.77
C PRO A 113 -26.21 20.31 1.97
N ILE A 114 -25.75 21.53 1.70
CA ILE A 114 -25.28 22.46 2.73
C ILE A 114 -26.45 22.74 3.67
N PRO A 115 -26.30 22.60 5.01
CA PRO A 115 -27.24 23.17 5.95
C PRO A 115 -27.28 24.68 5.69
N LYS A 116 -28.40 25.17 5.16
CA LYS A 116 -28.59 26.62 5.00
C LYS A 116 -28.39 27.26 6.38
N PRO A 117 -27.52 28.27 6.53
CA PRO A 117 -27.52 29.04 7.76
C PRO A 117 -28.93 29.59 7.95
N SER A 118 -29.54 29.28 9.09
CA SER A 118 -30.80 29.90 9.48
C SER A 118 -30.55 31.41 9.58
N ASN A 119 -31.17 32.18 8.69
CA ASN A 119 -31.25 33.64 8.77
C ASN A 119 -32.07 34.04 10.01
N THR A 120 -31.57 33.79 11.21
CA THR A 120 -32.24 34.14 12.47
C THR A 120 -31.43 35.13 13.31
N GLU A 121 -30.20 35.48 12.91
CA GLU A 121 -29.38 36.43 13.66
C GLU A 121 -29.26 37.84 13.05
N ALA A 122 -29.83 38.10 11.87
CA ALA A 122 -29.77 39.41 11.22
C ALA A 122 -30.95 40.36 11.56
N ASP A 123 -31.91 39.96 12.40
CA ASP A 123 -33.13 40.73 12.69
C ASP A 123 -33.25 41.17 14.16
N LYS A 124 -32.10 41.38 14.83
CA LYS A 124 -32.06 41.90 16.22
C LYS A 124 -31.27 43.21 16.41
N GLU A 125 -30.75 43.82 15.35
CA GLU A 125 -30.04 45.12 15.45
C GLU A 125 -30.74 46.28 14.72
N GLN A 126 -32.02 46.13 14.37
CA GLN A 126 -32.85 47.26 13.93
C GLN A 126 -34.12 47.36 14.77
N LYS A 127 -33.98 47.80 16.02
CA LYS A 127 -35.07 48.48 16.73
C LYS A 127 -34.53 49.50 17.72
#